data_AF-A0A0R3WMZ2-F1
#
_entry.id   AF-A0A0R3WMZ2-F1
#
_cell.length_a   1.000
_cell.length_b   1.000
_cell.length_c   1.000
_cell.angle_alpha   90.00
_cell.angle_beta   90.00
_cell.angle_gamma   90.00
#
_symmetry.space_group_name_H-M   'P 1'
#
loop_
_entity.id
_entity.type
_entity.pdbx_description
1 polymer ?
#
loop_
_entity_poly.entity_id
_entity_poly.type
_entity_poly.pdbx_seq_one_letter_code
_entity_poly.pdbx_strand_id
1 'polypeptide(L)' 'MWEILSFGLKPFHNTSNAEAVAAIGRGERLARPDTCLVSHYRLMLECWMPDPLLRPTFNTLQPKLR' A
#
# COMPACT_ATOMS: atom_id res chain seq x y z
N MET A 1 1.89 1.91 -6.64
CA MET A 1 1.45 0.50 -6.83
C MET A 1 -0.06 0.39 -6.77
N TRP A 2 -0.69 0.72 -5.63
CA TRP A 2 -2.13 0.56 -5.44
C TRP A 2 -2.95 1.29 -6.51
N GLU A 3 -2.73 2.59 -6.69
CA GLU A 3 -3.45 3.41 -7.69
C GLU A 3 -3.34 2.86 -9.13
N ILE A 4 -2.16 2.34 -9.50
CA ILE A 4 -1.92 1.76 -10.83
C ILE A 4 -2.77 0.50 -11.00
N LEU A 5 -2.75 -0.39 -10.01
CA LEU A 5 -3.46 -1.67 -10.05
C LEU A 5 -4.98 -1.50 -9.85
N SER A 6 -5.40 -0.41 -9.20
CA SER A 6 -6.81 -0.04 -9.06
C SER A 6 -7.30 0.85 -10.21
N PHE A 7 -6.57 0.95 -11.32
CA PHE A 7 -6.95 1.75 -12.50
C PHE A 7 -7.28 3.22 -12.18
N GLY A 8 -6.50 3.84 -11.31
CA GLY A 8 -6.61 5.27 -10.98
C GLY A 8 -7.65 5.61 -9.92
N LEU A 9 -8.24 4.62 -9.23
CA LEU A 9 -9.06 4.92 -8.06
C LEU A 9 -8.29 5.74 -7.03
N LYS A 10 -8.98 6.71 -6.43
CA LYS A 10 -8.41 7.57 -5.39
C LYS A 10 -8.25 6.77 -4.08
N PRO A 11 -7.05 6.72 -3.47
CA PRO A 11 -6.86 6.13 -2.15
C PRO A 11 -7.73 6.85 -1.12
N PHE A 12 -8.34 6.10 -0.20
CA PHE A 12 -9.11 6.69 0.91
C PHE A 12 -10.19 7.70 0.45
N HIS A 13 -10.82 7.46 -0.71
CA HIS A 13 -11.67 8.44 -1.41
C HIS A 13 -12.85 9.01 -0.60
N ASN A 14 -13.36 8.27 0.39
CA ASN A 14 -14.49 8.68 1.23
C ASN A 14 -14.07 9.30 2.58
N THR A 15 -12.79 9.59 2.77
CA THR A 15 -12.27 10.16 4.02
C THR A 15 -11.50 11.44 3.76
N SER A 16 -11.58 12.38 4.69
CA SER A 16 -10.69 13.53 4.75
C SER A 16 -9.24 13.11 5.02
N ASN A 17 -8.28 14.02 4.79
CA ASN A 17 -6.87 13.74 5.07
C ASN A 17 -6.63 13.42 6.56
N ALA A 18 -7.33 14.10 7.47
CA ALA A 18 -7.20 13.85 8.91
C ALA A 18 -7.69 12.44 9.30
N GLU A 19 -8.83 12.03 8.75
CA GLU A 19 -9.39 10.69 8.95
C GLU A 19 -8.50 9.61 8.33
N ALA A 20 -7.92 9.85 7.14
CA ALA A 20 -6.98 8.94 6.50
C ALA A 20 -5.72 8.75 7.34
N VAL A 21 -5.14 9.84 7.88
CA VAL A 21 -4.00 9.77 8.80
C VAL A 21 -4.35 8.97 10.06
N ALA A 22 -5.53 9.20 10.63
CA ALA A 22 -6.00 8.46 11.81
C ALA A 22 -6.19 6.96 11.51
N ALA A 23 -6.78 6.61 10.36
CA ALA A 23 -6.94 5.23 9.91
C ALA A 23 -5.60 4.53 9.73
N ILE A 24 -4.65 5.19 9.05
CA ILE A 24 -3.28 4.66 8.87
C ILE A 24 -2.60 4.44 10.23
N GLY A 25 -2.78 5.38 11.18
CA GLY A 25 -2.29 5.28 12.54
C GLY A 25 -2.87 4.11 13.33
N ARG A 26 -4.13 3.72 13.08
CA ARG A 26 -4.76 2.51 13.64
C ARG A 26 -4.32 1.21 12.98
N GLY A 27 -3.47 1.29 11.95
CA GLY A 27 -3.02 0.12 11.20
C GLY A 27 -3.89 -0.23 9.99
N GLU A 28 -4.91 0.58 9.67
CA GLU A 28 -5.72 0.36 8.47
C GLU A 28 -4.89 0.59 7.21
N ARG A 29 -5.13 -0.22 6.19
CA ARG A 29 -4.45 -0.16 4.90
C ARG A 29 -5.48 -0.28 3.79
N LEU A 30 -5.12 0.19 2.59
CA LEU A 30 -5.96 0.05 1.41
C LEU A 30 -6.18 -1.44 1.11
N ALA A 31 -7.41 -1.81 0.76
CA ALA A 31 -7.76 -3.19 0.40
C ALA A 31 -7.03 -3.62 -0.88
N ARG A 32 -6.82 -4.92 -1.07
CA ARG A 32 -6.22 -5.43 -2.32
C ARG A 32 -7.15 -5.14 -3.51
N PRO A 33 -6.70 -4.47 -4.58
CA PRO A 33 -7.47 -4.36 -5.82
C PRO A 33 -7.73 -5.74 -6.45
N ASP A 34 -8.86 -5.94 -7.12
CA ASP A 34 -9.22 -7.26 -7.66
C ASP A 34 -8.20 -7.82 -8.65
N THR A 35 -7.63 -6.94 -9.48
CA THR A 35 -6.57 -7.27 -10.47
C THR A 35 -5.18 -7.43 -9.87
N CYS A 36 -5.00 -7.14 -8.59
CA CYS A 36 -3.71 -7.23 -7.93
C CYS A 36 -3.43 -8.67 -7.46
N LEU A 37 -2.36 -9.29 -7.96
CA LEU A 37 -1.89 -10.57 -7.43
C LEU A 37 -1.58 -10.47 -5.93
N VAL A 38 -1.84 -11.57 -5.21
CA VAL A 38 -1.61 -11.64 -3.75
C VAL A 38 -0.15 -11.32 -3.38
N SER A 39 0.83 -11.73 -4.21
CA SER A 39 2.25 -11.41 -4.02
C SER A 39 2.50 -9.90 -4.06
N HIS A 40 1.97 -9.18 -5.04
CA HIS A 40 2.10 -7.73 -5.14
C HIS A 40 1.43 -7.00 -3.99
N TYR A 41 0.30 -7.52 -3.49
CA TYR A 41 -0.34 -6.94 -2.31
C TYR A 41 0.50 -7.13 -1.03
N ARG A 42 1.12 -8.29 -0.86
CA ARG A 42 2.08 -8.52 0.23
C ARG A 42 3.24 -7.51 0.17
N LEU A 43 3.78 -7.25 -1.03
CA LEU A 43 4.79 -6.19 -1.20
C LEU A 43 4.26 -4.80 -0.83
N MET A 44 3.01 -4.47 -1.19
CA MET A 44 2.41 -3.21 -0.76
C MET A 44 2.31 -3.12 0.77
N LEU A 45 1.95 -4.21 1.46
CA LEU A 45 1.91 -4.25 2.92
C LEU A 45 3.31 -4.10 3.54
N GLU A 46 4.34 -4.73 2.98
CA GLU A 46 5.75 -4.51 3.38
C GLU A 46 6.15 -3.03 3.23
N CYS A 47 5.77 -2.39 2.11
CA CYS A 47 6.00 -0.97 1.89
C CYS A 47 5.23 -0.06 2.87
N TRP A 48 4.13 -0.53 3.43
CA TRP A 48 3.28 0.22 4.36
C TRP A 48 3.47 -0.17 5.83
N MET A 49 4.62 -0.74 6.17
CA MET A 49 4.99 -1.01 7.56
C MET A 49 5.01 0.29 8.39
N PRO A 50 4.45 0.28 9.62
CA PRO A 50 4.46 1.46 10.47
C PRO A 50 5.88 1.96 10.73
N ASP A 51 6.78 1.04 11.11
CA ASP A 51 8.20 1.31 11.29
C ASP A 51 8.90 1.51 9.93
N PRO A 52 9.46 2.72 9.65
CA PRO A 52 10.20 2.97 8.42
C PRO A 52 11.41 2.06 8.22
N LEU A 53 12.05 1.58 9.29
CA LEU A 53 13.23 0.70 9.22
C LEU A 53 12.88 -0.71 8.71
N LEU A 54 11.62 -1.11 8.86
CA LEU A 54 11.12 -2.39 8.37
C LEU A 54 10.63 -2.32 6.92
N ARG A 55 10.60 -1.14 6.31
CA ARG A 55 10.18 -0.98 4.92
C ARG A 55 11.30 -1.43 3.98
N PRO A 56 10.98 -2.17 2.90
CA PRO A 56 11.97 -2.61 1.94
C PRO A 56 12.57 -1.42 1.18
N THR A 57 13.85 -1.50 0.86
CA THR A 57 14.51 -0.53 -0.02
C THR A 57 14.19 -0.85 -1.49
N PHE A 58 14.36 0.12 -2.39
CA PHE A 58 14.17 -0.13 -3.83
C PHE A 58 15.05 -1.27 -4.38
N ASN A 59 16.28 -1.40 -3.88
CA ASN A 59 17.18 -2.50 -4.24
C ASN A 59 16.60 -3.88 -3.88
N THR A 60 15.83 -3.96 -2.79
CA THR A 60 15.14 -5.20 -2.39
C THR A 60 13.78 -5.40 -3.08
N LEU A 61 13.14 -4.32 -3.54
CA LEU A 61 11.86 -4.37 -4.23
C LEU A 61 12.00 -4.77 -5.71
N GLN A 62 12.98 -4.21 -6.41
CA GLN A 62 13.12 -4.39 -7.87
C GLN A 62 13.17 -5.87 -8.28
N PRO A 63 13.92 -6.77 -7.62
CA PRO A 63 13.92 -8.19 -7.99
C PRO A 63 12.60 -8.90 -7.72
N LYS A 64 11.81 -8.45 -6.73
CA LYS A 64 10.50 -9.03 -6.36
C LYS A 64 9.36 -8.59 -7.29
N LEU A 65 9.59 -7.55 -8.10
CA LEU A 65 8.62 -6.97 -9.04
C LEU A 65 8.87 -7.39 -10.50
N ARG A 66 9.88 -8.24 -10.74
CA ARG A 66 10.20 -8.80 -12.07
C ARG A 66 9.41 -10.05 -12.36
#